data_AF-A0AAV5ZPZ1-F1
#
_entry.id   AF-A0AAV5ZPZ1-F1
#
_cell.length_a   1.000
_cell.length_b   1.000
_cell.length_c   1.000
_cell.angle_alpha   90.00
_cell.angle_beta   90.00
_cell.angle_gamma   90.00
#
_symmetry.space_group_name_H-M   'P 1'
#
loop_
_entity.id
_entity.type
_entity.pdbx_description
1 polymer ?
#
loop_
_entity_poly.entity_id
_entity_poly.type
_entity_poly.pdbx_seq_one_letter_code
_entity_poly.pdbx_strand_id
1 'polypeptide(L)'
;MGNVERCDKTLPANAMMYAVRKDAALRARWKTDLEGLCREFGLSRAEYEAIRDKDPKRLMDLGVHQYYVPQILRLFFGNAQNSNSSETLECYRRAFPEETARALALQQKLEARRG
;
A
#
# COMPACT_ATOMS: atom_id res chain seq x y z
N MET A 1 -13.85 -7.00 12.25
CA MET A 1 -13.38 -7.87 11.14
C MET A 1 -12.03 -7.36 10.71
N GLY A 2 -10.97 -8.17 10.85
CA GLY A 2 -9.60 -7.74 10.54
C GLY A 2 -9.32 -7.81 9.03
N ASN A 3 -8.37 -7.03 8.52
CA ASN A 3 -8.02 -7.02 7.09
C ASN A 3 -7.57 -8.38 6.54
N VAL A 4 -7.18 -9.33 7.41
CA VAL A 4 -6.83 -10.71 7.02
C VAL A 4 -7.99 -11.43 6.34
N GLU A 5 -9.23 -11.20 6.80
CA GLU A 5 -10.43 -11.88 6.29
C GLU A 5 -10.91 -11.31 4.95
N ARG A 6 -10.40 -10.13 4.56
CA ARG A 6 -10.76 -9.44 3.30
C ARG A 6 -9.77 -9.70 2.16
N CYS A 7 -8.71 -10.46 2.41
CA CYS A 7 -7.74 -10.79 1.38
C CYS A 7 -8.37 -11.71 0.32
N ASP A 8 -8.39 -11.26 -0.93
CA ASP A 8 -8.73 -12.10 -2.07
C ASP A 8 -7.50 -12.89 -2.52
N LYS A 9 -7.52 -14.20 -2.30
CA LYS A 9 -6.41 -15.10 -2.63
C LYS A 9 -6.23 -15.30 -4.14
N THR A 10 -7.22 -14.92 -4.94
CA THR A 10 -7.21 -15.05 -6.40
C THR A 10 -6.83 -13.75 -7.12
N LEU A 11 -6.73 -12.64 -6.38
CA LEU A 11 -6.44 -11.32 -6.94
C LEU A 11 -5.07 -11.29 -7.64
N PRO A 12 -5.02 -10.93 -8.94
CA PRO A 12 -3.77 -10.85 -9.70
C PRO A 12 -2.69 -9.97 -9.06
N ALA A 13 -3.08 -8.85 -8.44
CA ALA A 13 -2.16 -7.99 -7.70
C ALA A 13 -1.39 -8.74 -6.60
N ASN A 14 -2.03 -9.69 -5.90
CA ASN A 14 -1.37 -10.49 -4.85
C ASN A 14 -0.34 -11.46 -5.45
N ALA A 15 -0.66 -12.10 -6.57
CA ALA A 15 0.26 -12.97 -7.29
C ALA A 15 1.46 -12.20 -7.85
N MET A 16 1.21 -11.03 -8.45
CA MET A 16 2.26 -10.13 -8.95
C MET A 16 3.21 -9.71 -7.83
N MET A 17 2.68 -9.26 -6.69
CA MET A 17 3.52 -8.82 -5.56
C MET A 17 4.35 -9.97 -4.96
N TYR A 18 3.80 -11.19 -4.95
CA TYR A 18 4.56 -12.37 -4.55
C TYR A 18 5.75 -12.66 -5.48
N ALA A 19 5.62 -12.41 -6.79
CA ALA A 19 6.70 -12.57 -7.76
C ALA A 19 7.72 -11.42 -7.68
N VAL A 20 7.25 -10.17 -7.72
CA VAL A 20 8.09 -8.96 -7.70
C VAL A 20 9.03 -8.93 -6.49
N ARG A 21 8.57 -9.32 -5.30
CA ARG A 21 9.44 -9.33 -4.10
C ARG A 21 10.61 -10.32 -4.19
N LYS A 22 10.53 -11.33 -5.07
CA LYS A 22 11.55 -12.38 -5.22
C LYS A 22 12.50 -12.11 -6.38
N ASP A 23 12.06 -11.36 -7.39
CA ASP A 23 12.79 -11.19 -8.64
C ASP A 23 13.31 -9.76 -8.83
N ALA A 24 14.62 -9.61 -9.02
CA ALA A 24 15.26 -8.31 -9.23
C ALA A 24 14.90 -7.66 -10.58
N ALA A 25 14.71 -8.47 -11.63
CA ALA A 25 14.31 -7.99 -12.95
C ALA A 25 12.87 -7.47 -12.91
N LEU A 26 11.96 -8.16 -12.22
CA LEU A 26 10.58 -7.65 -12.02
C LEU A 26 10.56 -6.36 -11.20
N ARG A 27 11.42 -6.23 -10.17
CA ARG A 27 11.58 -4.95 -9.44
C ARG A 27 12.14 -3.83 -10.29
N ALA A 28 13.06 -4.14 -11.22
CA ALA A 28 13.56 -3.14 -12.17
C ALA A 28 12.43 -2.70 -13.12
N ARG A 29 11.66 -3.66 -13.65
CA ARG A 29 10.51 -3.38 -14.52
C ARG A 29 9.42 -2.58 -13.84
N TRP A 30 9.16 -2.79 -12.55
CA TRP A 30 8.24 -1.94 -11.79
C TRP A 30 8.53 -0.44 -11.96
N LYS A 31 9.81 -0.06 -12.05
CA LYS A 31 10.24 1.34 -12.16
C LYS A 31 10.18 1.88 -13.59
N THR A 32 10.37 1.02 -14.59
CA THR A 32 10.50 1.43 -15.99
C THR A 32 9.25 1.16 -16.83
N ASP A 33 8.42 0.19 -16.44
CA ASP A 33 7.24 -0.29 -17.15
C ASP A 33 6.23 -0.93 -16.17
N LEU A 34 5.64 -0.11 -15.31
CA LEU A 34 4.64 -0.57 -14.34
C LEU A 34 3.37 -1.10 -15.03
N GLU A 35 2.87 -0.39 -16.05
CA GLU A 35 1.61 -0.78 -16.71
C GLU A 35 1.77 -2.08 -17.50
N GLY A 36 2.88 -2.27 -18.23
CA GLY A 36 3.16 -3.52 -18.92
C GLY A 36 3.32 -4.69 -17.96
N LEU A 37 4.02 -4.48 -16.83
CA LEU A 37 4.11 -5.47 -15.75
C LEU A 37 2.72 -5.85 -15.20
N CYS A 38 1.86 -4.88 -14.89
CA CYS A 38 0.52 -5.15 -14.40
C CYS A 38 -0.32 -5.94 -15.43
N ARG A 39 -0.23 -5.58 -16.71
CA ARG A 39 -0.95 -6.29 -17.80
C ARG A 39 -0.49 -7.73 -17.94
N GLU A 40 0.81 -8.01 -17.83
CA GLU A 40 1.37 -9.37 -17.92
C GLU A 40 0.84 -10.30 -16.84
N PHE A 41 0.62 -9.77 -15.63
CA PHE A 41 0.01 -10.53 -14.53
C PHE A 41 -1.53 -10.58 -14.60
N GLY A 42 -2.16 -9.92 -15.58
CA GLY A 42 -3.61 -9.92 -15.75
C GLY A 42 -4.36 -9.01 -14.77
N LEU A 43 -3.71 -7.96 -14.24
CA LEU A 43 -4.38 -7.00 -13.37
C LEU A 43 -5.48 -6.26 -14.13
N SER A 44 -6.61 -6.09 -13.46
CA SER A 44 -7.67 -5.19 -13.92
C SER A 44 -7.21 -3.73 -13.91
N ARG A 45 -7.97 -2.87 -14.59
CA ARG A 45 -7.73 -1.42 -14.57
C ARG A 45 -7.80 -0.86 -13.14
N ALA A 46 -8.74 -1.33 -12.32
CA ALA A 46 -8.91 -0.88 -10.94
C ALA A 46 -7.71 -1.23 -10.06
N GLU A 47 -7.15 -2.45 -10.20
CA GLU A 47 -5.92 -2.85 -9.51
C GLU A 47 -4.74 -1.99 -9.93
N TYR A 48 -4.56 -1.78 -11.24
CA TYR A 48 -3.49 -0.92 -11.76
C TYR A 48 -3.59 0.51 -11.22
N GLU A 49 -4.77 1.11 -11.25
CA GLU A 49 -4.99 2.47 -10.74
C GLU A 49 -4.70 2.57 -9.25
N ALA A 50 -5.18 1.63 -8.44
CA ALA A 50 -4.90 1.61 -7.00
C ALA A 50 -3.39 1.54 -6.68
N ILE A 51 -2.64 0.75 -7.46
CA ILE A 51 -1.18 0.66 -7.35
C ILE A 51 -0.51 1.96 -7.80
N ARG A 52 -0.85 2.45 -9.00
CA ARG A 52 -0.28 3.68 -9.59
C ARG A 52 -0.49 4.88 -8.68
N ASP A 53 -1.69 5.02 -8.12
CA ASP A 53 -2.10 6.14 -7.28
C ASP A 53 -1.58 6.02 -5.84
N LYS A 54 -0.94 4.88 -5.51
CA LYS A 54 -0.42 4.56 -4.17
C LYS A 54 -1.52 4.69 -3.11
N ASP A 55 -2.71 4.16 -3.38
CA ASP A 55 -3.88 4.30 -2.51
C ASP A 55 -4.05 3.04 -1.63
N PRO A 56 -3.63 3.08 -0.35
CA PRO A 56 -3.70 1.92 0.53
C PRO A 56 -5.12 1.44 0.75
N LYS A 57 -6.09 2.37 0.80
CA LYS A 57 -7.49 2.04 1.03
C LYS A 57 -8.07 1.30 -0.16
N ARG A 58 -7.89 1.81 -1.39
CA ARG A 58 -8.36 1.11 -2.60
C ARG A 58 -7.68 -0.25 -2.75
N LEU A 59 -6.40 -0.38 -2.44
CA LEU A 59 -5.70 -1.67 -2.43
C LEU A 59 -6.35 -2.65 -1.44
N MET A 60 -6.60 -2.23 -0.20
CA MET A 60 -7.25 -3.08 0.81
C MET A 60 -8.70 -3.42 0.45
N ASP A 61 -9.46 -2.46 -0.07
CA ASP A 61 -10.86 -2.66 -0.46
C ASP A 61 -10.97 -3.62 -1.67
N LEU A 62 -9.97 -3.65 -2.56
CA LEU A 62 -9.86 -4.62 -3.66
C LEU A 62 -9.43 -6.03 -3.20
N GLY A 63 -9.02 -6.20 -1.95
CA GLY A 63 -8.57 -7.49 -1.41
C GLY A 63 -7.07 -7.74 -1.53
N VAL A 64 -6.25 -6.72 -1.77
CA VAL A 64 -4.78 -6.84 -1.68
C VAL A 64 -4.40 -7.22 -0.25
N HIS A 65 -3.54 -8.23 -0.12
CA HIS A 65 -3.09 -8.72 1.18
C HIS A 65 -2.41 -7.59 1.97
N GLN A 66 -2.77 -7.40 3.24
CA GLN A 66 -2.26 -6.30 4.09
C GLN A 66 -0.73 -6.19 4.14
N TYR A 67 0.01 -7.32 4.07
CA TYR A 67 1.48 -7.32 3.99
C TYR A 67 2.05 -6.75 2.68
N TYR A 68 1.29 -6.81 1.58
CA TYR A 68 1.73 -6.29 0.29
C TYR A 68 1.49 -4.80 0.14
N VAL A 69 0.50 -4.22 0.81
CA VAL A 69 0.26 -2.77 0.79
C VAL A 69 1.51 -1.94 1.16
N PRO A 70 2.17 -2.14 2.32
CA PRO A 70 3.40 -1.41 2.63
C PRO A 70 4.57 -1.78 1.70
N GLN A 71 4.60 -2.98 1.12
CA GLN A 71 5.63 -3.37 0.15
C GLN A 71 5.47 -2.64 -1.19
N ILE A 72 4.23 -2.45 -1.65
CA ILE A 72 3.91 -1.65 -2.84
C ILE A 72 4.41 -0.22 -2.65
N LEU A 73 4.08 0.42 -1.52
CA LEU A 73 4.49 1.80 -1.24
C LEU A 73 6.02 1.92 -1.20
N ARG A 74 6.70 0.94 -0.61
CA ARG A 74 8.17 0.86 -0.58
C ARG A 74 8.82 0.74 -1.96
N LEU A 75 8.17 0.09 -2.93
CA LEU A 75 8.68 0.05 -4.30
C LEU A 75 8.65 1.44 -4.98
N PHE A 76 7.80 2.35 -4.51
CA PHE A 76 7.74 3.73 -5.00
C PHE A 76 8.65 4.70 -4.24
N PHE A 77 8.65 4.64 -2.90
CA PHE A 77 9.32 5.62 -2.06
C PHE A 77 10.71 5.18 -1.57
N GLY A 78 11.07 3.92 -1.83
CA GLY A 78 12.35 3.35 -1.41
C GLY A 78 12.36 2.85 0.04
N ASN A 79 13.56 2.47 0.48
CA ASN A 79 13.81 1.73 1.72
C ASN A 79 14.35 2.61 2.87
N ALA A 80 14.02 3.91 2.90
CA ALA A 80 14.39 4.75 4.05
C ALA A 80 13.95 4.03 5.33
N GLN A 81 14.93 3.62 6.13
CA GLN A 81 14.95 2.48 7.05
C GLN A 81 13.69 2.30 7.93
N ASN A 82 12.58 1.70 7.45
CA ASN A 82 11.34 1.54 8.24
C ASN A 82 10.93 2.81 9.03
N SER A 83 11.47 3.97 8.67
CA SER A 83 11.06 5.23 9.23
C SER A 83 9.70 5.47 8.63
N ASN A 84 8.80 6.03 9.41
CA ASN A 84 7.53 6.51 8.93
C ASN A 84 7.79 7.58 7.87
N SER A 85 8.09 7.16 6.63
CA SER A 85 8.47 8.08 5.56
C SER A 85 7.27 8.97 5.33
N SER A 86 7.53 10.27 5.24
CA SER A 86 6.46 11.27 5.18
C SER A 86 5.49 10.98 4.05
N GLU A 87 5.99 10.45 2.94
CA GLU A 87 5.25 10.09 1.74
C GLU A 87 4.40 8.83 1.93
N THR A 88 4.90 7.82 2.63
CA THR A 88 4.10 6.62 2.96
C THR A 88 2.98 6.99 3.93
N LEU A 89 3.31 7.75 4.99
CA LEU A 89 2.32 8.26 5.94
C LEU A 89 1.28 9.12 5.23
N GLU A 90 1.69 9.94 4.28
CA GLU A 90 0.81 10.79 3.49
C GLU A 90 -0.22 9.98 2.70
N CYS A 91 0.20 8.85 2.12
CA CYS A 91 -0.71 7.93 1.44
C CYS A 91 -1.79 7.40 2.40
N TYR A 92 -1.40 6.98 3.61
CA TYR A 92 -2.36 6.53 4.63
C TYR A 92 -3.25 7.66 5.15
N ARG A 93 -2.71 8.86 5.32
CA ARG A 93 -3.49 10.04 5.75
C ARG A 93 -4.58 10.39 4.75
N ARG A 94 -4.25 10.37 3.46
CA ARG A 94 -5.23 10.61 2.38
C ARG A 94 -6.27 9.52 2.28
N ALA A 95 -5.86 8.27 2.46
CA ALA A 95 -6.72 7.10 2.38
C ALA A 95 -7.66 6.95 3.58
N PHE A 96 -7.25 7.42 4.77
CA PHE A 96 -7.97 7.28 6.04
C PHE A 96 -8.04 8.62 6.79
N PRO A 97 -8.73 9.63 6.24
CA PRO A 97 -8.75 10.97 6.81
C PRO A 97 -9.44 11.01 8.18
N GLU A 98 -10.53 10.24 8.37
CA GLU A 98 -11.27 10.22 9.62
C GLU A 98 -10.50 9.52 10.75
N GLU A 99 -9.90 8.37 10.47
CA GLU A 99 -9.07 7.64 11.41
C GLU A 99 -7.83 8.46 11.79
N THR A 100 -7.24 9.16 10.81
CA THR A 100 -6.13 10.07 11.06
C THR A 100 -6.54 11.21 11.99
N ALA A 101 -7.66 11.88 11.71
CA ALA A 101 -8.17 12.95 12.57
C ALA A 101 -8.46 12.45 14.00
N ARG A 102 -9.05 11.26 14.14
CA ARG A 102 -9.30 10.62 15.43
C ARG A 102 -8.00 10.31 16.19
N ALA A 103 -6.99 9.78 15.50
CA ALA A 103 -5.69 9.47 16.10
C ALA A 103 -4.98 10.73 16.59
N LEU A 104 -4.97 11.81 15.79
CA LEU A 104 -4.38 13.09 16.18
C LEU A 104 -5.10 13.73 17.38
N ALA A 105 -6.43 13.70 17.38
CA ALA A 105 -7.22 14.19 18.51
C ALA A 105 -6.95 13.40 19.81
N LEU A 106 -6.74 12.08 19.70
CA LEU A 106 -6.36 11.24 20.84
C LEU A 106 -4.95 11.59 21.33
N GLN A 107 -3.99 11.78 20.43
CA GLN A 107 -2.62 12.16 20.78
C GLN A 107 -2.58 13.48 21.55
N GLN A 108 -3.27 14.51 21.06
CA GLN A 108 -3.37 15.80 21.74
C GLN A 108 -3.94 15.68 23.16
N LYS A 109 -4.98 14.86 23.34
CA LYS A 109 -5.56 14.58 24.66
C LYS A 109 -4.57 13.88 25.60
N LEU A 110 -3.73 12.99 25.09
CA LEU A 110 -2.74 12.27 25.89
C LEU A 110 -1.57 13.18 26.29
N GLU A 111 -1.12 14.05 25.40
CA GLU A 111 -0.07 15.04 25.67
C GLU A 111 -0.52 16.07 26.70
N ALA A 112 -1.76 16.57 26.59
CA ALA A 112 -2.35 17.50 27.56
C ALA A 112 -2.56 16.89 28.97
N ARG A 113 -2.58 15.56 29.10
CA ARG A 113 -2.68 14.85 30.40
C ARG A 113 -1.31 14.54 31.02
N ARG A 114 -0.22 14.71 30.25
CA ARG A 114 1.15 14.43 30.66
C ARG A 114 1.94 15.67 31.08
N GLY A 115 1.51 16.85 30.62
CA GLY A 115 1.99 18.15 31.11
C GLY A 115 1.15 18.63 32.29
#